data_AF-A0A7Y8HKB5-F1
#
_entry.id   AF-A0A7Y8HKB5-F1
#
_cell.length_a   1.000
_cell.length_b   1.000
_cell.length_c   1.000
_cell.angle_alpha   90.00
_cell.angle_beta   90.00
_cell.angle_gamma   90.00
#
_symmetry.space_group_name_H-M   'P 1'
#
loop_
_entity.id
_entity.type
_entity.pdbx_description
1 polymer ?
#
loop_
_entity_poly.entity_id
_entity_poly.type
_entity_poly.pdbx_seq_one_letter_code
_entity_poly.pdbx_strand_id
1 'polypeptide(L)'
;MLRNIKLEDLPSYEIGLSRGLTKGLESGLQKGIEKGIQRGIEKGLEIAIISMNKLNISPLDISKSLNLPLEKVEKILNESGIHD
;
A
#
# COMPACT_ATOMS: atom_id res chain seq x y z
N MET A 1 40.70 37.01 15.79
CA MET A 1 39.29 37.15 15.38
C MET A 1 38.78 35.80 14.96
N LEU A 2 37.93 35.16 15.77
CA LEU A 2 37.22 33.95 15.33
C LEU A 2 36.14 34.41 14.34
N ARG A 3 36.15 33.89 13.12
CA ARG A 3 35.05 34.11 12.18
C ARG A 3 33.84 33.35 12.72
N ASN A 4 32.77 34.06 13.03
CA ASN A 4 31.47 33.45 13.27
C ASN A 4 30.93 32.93 11.92
N ILE A 5 31.36 31.74 11.52
CA ILE A 5 30.83 31.04 10.35
C ILE A 5 29.66 30.20 10.85
N LYS A 6 28.46 30.45 10.32
CA LYS A 6 27.30 29.62 10.66
C LYS A 6 27.35 28.33 9.84
N LEU A 7 26.73 27.27 10.36
CA LEU A 7 26.72 25.97 9.69
C LEU A 7 26.00 26.07 8.33
N GLU A 8 24.98 26.91 8.25
CA GLU A 8 24.17 27.18 7.06
C GLU A 8 24.97 27.87 5.95
N ASP A 9 26.06 28.56 6.30
CA ASP A 9 26.94 29.24 5.36
C ASP A 9 27.95 28.27 4.69
N LEU A 10 28.01 27.02 5.15
CA LEU A 10 28.92 26.00 4.60
C LEU A 10 28.30 25.34 3.35
N PRO A 11 29.05 25.21 2.24
CA PRO A 11 28.57 24.50 1.04
C PRO A 11 28.14 23.05 1.31
N SER A 12 28.73 22.41 2.32
CA SER A 12 28.38 21.04 2.74
C SER A 12 26.98 20.94 3.36
N TYR A 13 26.47 22.02 3.97
CA TYR A 13 25.14 22.07 4.55
C TYR A 13 24.07 21.97 3.47
N GLU A 14 24.19 22.77 2.40
CA GLU A 14 23.27 22.75 1.27
C GLU A 14 23.27 21.38 0.56
N ILE A 15 24.46 20.81 0.33
CA ILE A 15 24.61 19.47 -0.28
C ILE A 15 24.00 18.39 0.63
N GLY A 16 24.23 18.45 1.94
CA GLY A 16 23.70 17.51 2.92
C GLY A 16 22.17 17.57 2.99
N LEU A 17 21.62 18.78 3.06
CA LEU A 17 20.19 19.03 3.10
C LEU A 17 19.50 18.56 1.81
N SER A 18 20.04 18.94 0.65
CA SER A 18 19.50 18.54 -0.66
C SER A 18 19.49 17.02 -0.83
N ARG A 19 20.58 16.33 -0.47
CA ARG A 19 20.66 14.87 -0.53
C ARG A 19 19.73 14.20 0.48
N GLY A 20 19.65 14.73 1.70
CA GLY A 20 18.77 14.22 2.76
C GLY A 20 17.30 14.34 2.38
N LEU A 21 16.88 15.50 1.88
CA LEU A 21 15.51 15.75 1.42
C LEU A 21 15.17 14.90 0.21
N THR A 22 16.04 14.85 -0.80
CA THR A 22 15.79 14.05 -2.01
C THR A 22 15.61 12.57 -1.65
N LYS A 23 16.56 11.99 -0.90
CA LYS A 23 16.49 10.58 -0.49
C LYS A 23 15.30 10.30 0.44
N GLY A 24 15.03 11.21 1.38
CA GLY A 24 13.93 11.09 2.33
C GLY A 24 12.57 11.12 1.63
N LEU A 25 12.38 12.08 0.73
CA LEU A 25 11.14 12.21 -0.06
C LEU A 25 10.96 11.04 -1.02
N GLU A 26 11.99 10.67 -1.77
CA GLU A 26 11.92 9.58 -2.73
C GLU A 26 11.56 8.25 -2.04
N SER A 27 12.30 7.90 -0.97
CA SER A 27 12.03 6.67 -0.23
C SER A 27 10.71 6.69 0.54
N GLY A 28 10.30 7.85 1.08
CA GLY A 28 9.04 8.03 1.77
C GLY A 28 7.84 7.89 0.83
N LEU A 29 7.91 8.57 -0.33
CA LEU A 29 6.88 8.55 -1.35
C LEU A 29 6.73 7.15 -1.94
N GLN A 30 7.83 6.51 -2.33
CA GLN A 30 7.81 5.17 -2.91
C GLN A 30 7.15 4.17 -1.96
N LYS A 31 7.59 4.12 -0.69
CA LYS A 31 7.00 3.23 0.32
C LYS A 31 5.55 3.56 0.63
N GLY A 32 5.20 4.84 0.63
CA GLY A 32 3.83 5.31 0.86
C GLY A 32 2.87 4.87 -0.24
N ILE A 33 3.27 5.08 -1.50
CA ILE A 33 2.50 4.71 -2.69
C ILE A 33 2.35 3.19 -2.77
N GLU A 34 3.45 2.42 -2.62
CA GLU A 34 3.43 0.96 -2.69
C GLU A 34 2.46 0.37 -1.66
N LYS A 35 2.57 0.78 -0.39
CA LYS A 35 1.66 0.33 0.67
C LYS A 35 0.21 0.76 0.44
N GLY A 36 0.01 1.98 -0.07
CA GLY A 36 -1.32 2.51 -0.37
C GLY A 36 -2.01 1.72 -1.48
N ILE A 37 -1.32 1.48 -2.58
CA ILE A 37 -1.81 0.70 -3.72
C ILE A 37 -2.10 -0.73 -3.30
N GLN A 38 -1.18 -1.39 -2.59
CA GLN A 38 -1.37 -2.78 -2.16
C GLN A 38 -2.62 -2.93 -1.29
N ARG A 39 -2.78 -2.07 -0.27
CA ARG A 39 -3.95 -2.09 0.61
C ARG A 39 -5.25 -1.76 -0.13
N GLY A 40 -5.19 -0.86 -1.12
CA GLY A 40 -6.34 -0.50 -1.93
C GLY A 40 -6.81 -1.65 -2.81
N ILE A 41 -5.88 -2.35 -3.47
CA ILE A 41 -6.17 -3.51 -4.31
C ILE A 41 -6.72 -4.66 -3.46
N GLU A 42 -6.11 -4.96 -2.31
CA GLU A 42 -6.57 -6.02 -1.41
C GLU A 42 -8.02 -5.77 -0.95
N LYS A 43 -8.31 -4.58 -0.44
CA LYS A 43 -9.68 -4.21 -0.03
C LYS A 43 -10.68 -4.21 -1.19
N GLY A 44 -10.26 -3.78 -2.37
CA GLY A 44 -11.11 -3.79 -3.56
C GLY A 44 -11.51 -5.21 -3.97
N LEU A 45 -10.56 -6.14 -3.92
CA LEU A 45 -10.81 -7.57 -4.17
C LEU A 45 -11.74 -8.18 -3.12
N GLU A 46 -11.53 -7.87 -1.83
CA GLU A 46 -12.40 -8.34 -0.75
C GLU A 46 -13.85 -7.89 -0.96
N ILE A 47 -14.07 -6.60 -1.25
CA ILE A 47 -15.41 -6.05 -1.52
C ILE A 47 -16.05 -6.72 -2.73
N ALA A 48 -15.28 -6.96 -3.80
CA ALA A 48 -15.79 -7.64 -5.00
C ALA A 48 -16.26 -9.07 -4.68
N ILE A 49 -15.44 -9.84 -3.95
CA ILE A 49 -15.77 -11.21 -3.53
C ILE A 49 -17.03 -11.24 -2.66
N ILE A 50 -17.10 -10.38 -1.65
CA ILE A 50 -18.26 -10.27 -0.76
C ILE A 50 -19.52 -9.91 -1.55
N SER A 51 -19.42 -8.97 -2.49
CA SER A 51 -20.55 -8.52 -3.30
C SER A 51 -21.04 -9.64 -4.23
N MET A 52 -20.15 -10.40 -4.84
CA MET A 52 -20.50 -11.55 -5.66
C MET A 52 -21.16 -12.66 -4.83
N ASN A 53 -20.64 -12.95 -3.62
CA ASN A 53 -21.23 -13.94 -2.73
C ASN A 53 -22.64 -13.52 -2.28
N LYS A 54 -22.86 -12.24 -1.99
CA LYS A 54 -24.19 -11.68 -1.68
C LYS A 54 -25.20 -11.81 -2.83
N LEU A 55 -24.72 -11.98 -4.07
CA LEU A 55 -25.57 -12.25 -5.24
C LEU A 55 -25.83 -13.76 -5.43
N ASN A 56 -25.51 -14.60 -4.44
CA ASN A 56 -25.60 -16.07 -4.50
C ASN A 56 -24.72 -16.71 -5.59
N ILE A 57 -23.64 -16.04 -5.99
CA ILE A 57 -22.64 -16.62 -6.89
C ILE A 57 -21.77 -17.58 -6.06
N SER A 58 -21.53 -18.79 -6.57
CA SER A 58 -20.73 -19.79 -5.85
C SER A 58 -19.27 -19.34 -5.68
N PRO A 59 -18.60 -19.66 -4.55
CA PRO A 59 -17.18 -19.35 -4.36
C PRO A 59 -16.28 -19.89 -5.49
N LEU A 60 -16.67 -21.01 -6.10
CA LEU A 60 -15.98 -21.62 -7.25
C LEU A 60 -16.08 -20.75 -8.50
N ASP A 61 -17.24 -20.15 -8.78
CA ASP A 61 -17.44 -19.27 -9.93
C ASP A 61 -16.78 -17.91 -9.71
N ILE A 62 -16.75 -17.42 -8.47
CA ILE A 62 -16.00 -16.22 -8.09
C ILE A 62 -14.51 -16.44 -8.32
N SER A 63 -13.97 -17.57 -7.86
CA SER A 63 -12.57 -17.97 -8.08
C SER A 63 -12.20 -17.98 -9.57
N LYS A 64 -13.05 -18.58 -10.42
CA LYS A 64 -12.84 -18.59 -11.88
C LYS A 64 -12.93 -17.19 -12.50
N SER A 65 -13.90 -16.38 -12.09
CA SER A 65 -14.14 -15.05 -12.64
C SER A 65 -13.03 -14.06 -12.32
N LEU A 66 -12.49 -14.14 -11.11
CA LEU A 66 -11.40 -13.27 -10.64
C LEU A 66 -10.00 -13.88 -10.88
N ASN A 67 -9.93 -15.10 -11.43
CA ASN A 67 -8.70 -15.87 -11.59
C ASN A 67 -7.88 -15.95 -10.28
N LEU A 68 -8.57 -16.24 -9.18
CA LEU A 68 -8.01 -16.33 -7.84
C LEU A 68 -8.08 -17.77 -7.31
N PRO A 69 -7.13 -18.20 -6.45
CA PRO A 69 -7.24 -19.48 -5.76
C PRO A 69 -8.51 -19.55 -4.93
N LEU A 70 -9.21 -20.68 -4.96
CA LEU A 70 -10.44 -20.91 -4.19
C LEU A 70 -10.22 -20.67 -2.69
N GLU A 71 -9.09 -21.16 -2.16
CA GLU A 71 -8.69 -20.95 -0.76
C GLU A 71 -8.68 -19.47 -0.35
N LYS A 72 -8.26 -18.58 -1.26
CA LYS A 72 -8.21 -17.15 -0.99
C LYS A 72 -9.61 -16.54 -0.95
N VAL A 73 -10.50 -16.98 -1.83
CA VAL A 73 -11.91 -16.55 -1.86
C VAL A 73 -12.60 -17.00 -0.58
N GLU A 74 -12.45 -18.27 -0.19
CA GLU A 74 -13.04 -18.82 1.03
C GLU A 74 -12.50 -18.14 2.29
N LYS A 75 -11.19 -17.90 2.36
CA LYS A 75 -10.59 -17.16 3.48
C LYS A 75 -11.22 -15.79 3.67
N ILE A 76 -11.38 -15.03 2.57
CA ILE A 76 -11.99 -13.69 2.62
C ILE A 76 -13.44 -13.76 3.08
N LEU A 77 -14.21 -14.74 2.58
CA LEU A 77 -15.61 -14.91 2.98
C LEU A 77 -15.75 -15.30 4.47
N ASN A 78 -14.87 -16.18 4.96
CA ASN A 78 -14.80 -16.60 6.36
C ASN A 78 -14.39 -15.44 7.29
N GLU A 79 -13.39 -14.65 6.90
CA GLU A 79 -12.95 -13.46 7.66
C GLU A 79 -14.01 -12.36 7.69
N SER A 80 -14.88 -12.30 6.67
CA SER A 80 -15.96 -11.31 6.58
C SER A 80 -17.15 -11.62 7.51
N GLY A 81 -17.15 -12.77 8.20
CA GLY A 81 -18.23 -13.17 9.09
C GLY A 81 -19.57 -13.41 8.38
N ILE A 82 -19.54 -13.65 7.06
CA ILE A 82 -20.73 -14.03 6.28
C ILE A 82 -20.88 -15.55 6.40
N HIS A 83 -21.14 -15.99 7.63
CA HIS A 83 -21.77 -17.26 7.90
C HIS A 83 -23.26 -16.97 8.06
N ASP A 84 -24.05 -17.37 7.06
CA ASP A 84 -25.46 -17.72 7.32
C ASP A 84 -25.50 -19.03 8.13
#